data_AF-A0A9D7GKY8-F1
#
_entry.id   AF-A0A9D7GKY8-F1
#
_cell.length_a   1.000
_cell.length_b   1.000
_cell.length_c   1.000
_cell.angle_alpha   90.00
_cell.angle_beta   90.00
_cell.angle_gamma   90.00
#
_symmetry.space_group_name_H-M   'P 1'
#
loop_
_entity.id
_entity.type
_entity.pdbx_description
1 polymer ?
#
loop_
_entity_poly.entity_id
_entity_poly.type
_entity_poly.pdbx_seq_one_letter_code
_entity_poly.pdbx_strand_id
1 'polypeptide(L)'
;MTKIKERQKVVLAALLHDIGKFWERADDYWNNSVNIKKHFPNSEFSHVVPRYENGSPKYTHALWTQMFLNEFKIGSHLGLDNVGDQTLANLSARHHLPDTQLNFLEKVISHADKWSSSIDRLMKVKKMNRIMIK
;
A
#
# COMPACT_ATOMS: atom_id res chain seq x y z
N MET A 1 17.95 10.33 -18.36
CA MET A 1 16.59 9.72 -18.49
C MET A 1 16.19 8.84 -17.30
N THR A 2 17.10 8.08 -16.68
CA THR A 2 16.83 7.15 -15.57
C THR A 2 16.22 7.79 -14.31
N LYS A 3 16.74 8.95 -13.85
CA LYS A 3 16.19 9.64 -12.65
C LYS A 3 14.73 10.09 -12.78
N ILE A 4 14.29 10.39 -14.00
CA ILE A 4 12.90 10.82 -14.25
C ILE A 4 11.94 9.64 -14.03
N LYS A 5 12.30 8.45 -14.54
CA LYS A 5 11.51 7.23 -14.35
C LYS A 5 11.44 6.80 -12.88
N GLU A 6 12.53 6.93 -12.15
CA GLU A 6 12.54 6.61 -10.71
C GLU A 6 11.62 7.54 -9.91
N ARG A 7 11.68 8.85 -10.15
CA ARG A 7 10.76 9.81 -9.54
C ARG A 7 9.30 9.50 -9.90
N GLN A 8 9.02 9.24 -11.19
CA GLN A 8 7.66 8.88 -11.66
C GLN A 8 7.13 7.64 -10.95
N LYS A 9 7.97 6.61 -10.79
CA LYS A 9 7.63 5.39 -10.06
C LYS A 9 7.24 5.67 -8.62
N VAL A 10 8.04 6.46 -7.89
CA VAL A 10 7.74 6.79 -6.48
C VAL A 10 6.47 7.60 -6.36
N VAL A 11 6.28 8.62 -7.21
CA VAL A 11 5.08 9.46 -7.20
C VAL A 11 3.84 8.63 -7.51
N LEU A 12 3.92 7.75 -8.52
CA LEU A 12 2.82 6.89 -8.90
C LEU A 12 2.52 5.85 -7.83
N ALA A 13 3.56 5.26 -7.21
CA ALA A 13 3.38 4.32 -6.10
C ALA A 13 2.69 4.98 -4.91
N ALA A 14 3.11 6.20 -4.54
CA ALA A 14 2.46 6.98 -3.49
C ALA A 14 1.01 7.33 -3.83
N LEU A 15 0.70 7.63 -5.09
CA LEU A 15 -0.67 7.88 -5.54
C LEU A 15 -1.55 6.62 -5.46
N LEU A 16 -0.98 5.46 -5.80
CA LEU A 16 -1.71 4.19 -5.91
C LEU A 16 -1.67 3.33 -4.65
N HIS A 17 -1.01 3.76 -3.57
CA HIS A 17 -0.77 2.92 -2.37
C HIS A 17 -2.07 2.31 -1.79
N ASP A 18 -3.17 3.04 -1.89
CA ASP A 18 -4.49 2.66 -1.36
C ASP A 18 -5.49 2.19 -2.44
N ILE A 19 -5.07 1.99 -3.70
CA ILE A 19 -5.98 1.59 -4.80
C ILE A 19 -6.70 0.26 -4.50
N GLY A 20 -6.07 -0.63 -3.74
CA GLY A 20 -6.63 -1.89 -3.31
C GLY A 20 -7.90 -1.76 -2.45
N LYS A 21 -8.16 -0.60 -1.83
CA LYS A 21 -9.41 -0.37 -1.07
C LYS A 21 -10.66 -0.52 -1.94
N PHE A 22 -10.57 -0.21 -3.23
CA PHE A 22 -11.70 -0.37 -4.14
C PHE A 22 -11.96 -1.84 -4.47
N TRP A 23 -10.89 -2.59 -4.75
CA TRP A 23 -11.03 -4.01 -5.07
C TRP A 23 -11.40 -4.83 -3.84
N GLU A 24 -10.80 -4.57 -2.68
CA GLU A 24 -11.18 -5.20 -1.42
C GLU A 24 -12.68 -5.08 -1.13
N ARG A 25 -13.30 -3.92 -1.42
CA ARG A 25 -14.75 -3.71 -1.23
C ARG A 25 -15.61 -4.42 -2.27
N ALA A 26 -15.03 -4.79 -3.40
CA ALA A 26 -15.70 -5.48 -4.50
C ALA A 26 -15.39 -6.99 -4.53
N ASP A 27 -14.65 -7.50 -3.54
CA ASP A 27 -14.21 -8.89 -3.42
C ASP A 27 -14.65 -9.46 -2.06
N ASP A 28 -14.47 -10.77 -1.90
CA ASP A 28 -14.70 -11.43 -0.62
C ASP A 28 -13.64 -11.06 0.43
N TYR A 29 -13.95 -11.29 1.70
CA TYR A 29 -12.97 -11.17 2.77
C TYR A 29 -11.74 -12.06 2.49
N TRP A 30 -10.54 -11.63 2.90
CA TRP A 30 -9.26 -12.18 2.42
C TRP A 30 -9.13 -13.71 2.56
N ASN A 31 -9.76 -14.30 3.59
CA ASN A 31 -9.72 -15.74 3.85
C ASN A 31 -10.64 -16.56 2.93
N ASN A 32 -11.55 -15.90 2.22
CA ASN A 32 -12.51 -16.49 1.29
C ASN A 32 -12.25 -16.04 -0.16
N SER A 33 -11.59 -14.90 -0.37
CA SER A 33 -11.26 -14.39 -1.71
C SER A 33 -10.41 -15.38 -2.52
N VAL A 34 -10.97 -15.81 -3.64
CA VAL A 34 -10.27 -16.63 -4.65
C VAL A 34 -9.11 -15.86 -5.25
N ASN A 35 -9.28 -14.54 -5.46
CA ASN A 35 -8.26 -13.68 -6.04
C ASN A 35 -7.03 -13.58 -5.12
N ILE A 36 -7.25 -13.32 -3.82
CA ILE A 36 -6.18 -13.25 -2.83
C ILE A 36 -5.48 -14.60 -2.68
N LYS A 37 -6.21 -15.72 -2.60
CA LYS A 37 -5.59 -17.06 -2.49
C LYS A 37 -4.76 -17.43 -3.71
N LYS A 38 -5.18 -17.01 -4.91
CA LYS A 38 -4.42 -17.19 -6.15
C LYS A 38 -3.12 -16.37 -6.13
N HIS A 39 -3.18 -15.12 -5.67
CA HIS A 39 -2.02 -14.22 -5.66
C HIS A 39 -1.02 -14.53 -4.52
N PHE A 40 -1.55 -14.92 -3.36
CA PHE A 40 -0.81 -15.24 -2.14
C PHE A 40 -1.07 -16.70 -1.74
N PRO A 41 -0.47 -17.67 -2.44
CA PRO A 41 -0.62 -19.08 -2.08
C PRO A 41 -0.12 -19.30 -0.65
N ASN A 42 -0.77 -20.23 0.06
CA ASN A 42 -0.48 -20.55 1.46
C ASN A 42 -0.67 -19.37 2.44
N SER A 43 -1.36 -18.30 2.02
CA SER A 43 -1.63 -17.13 2.87
C SER A 43 -0.34 -16.41 3.35
N GLU A 44 0.69 -16.41 2.51
CA GLU A 44 1.97 -15.77 2.82
C GLU A 44 1.94 -14.25 2.58
N PHE A 45 1.44 -13.50 3.57
CA PHE A 45 1.25 -12.05 3.51
C PHE A 45 2.38 -11.21 4.14
N SER A 46 3.31 -11.87 4.84
CA SER A 46 4.33 -11.21 5.71
C SER A 46 5.33 -10.33 4.96
N HIS A 47 5.38 -10.42 3.63
CA HIS A 47 6.21 -9.56 2.80
C HIS A 47 5.47 -8.30 2.32
N VAL A 48 4.18 -8.14 2.65
CA VAL A 48 3.36 -6.99 2.25
C VAL A 48 2.83 -6.23 3.44
N VAL A 49 2.32 -6.96 4.44
CA VAL A 49 1.64 -6.38 5.59
C VAL A 49 2.05 -7.05 6.90
N PRO A 50 1.98 -6.33 8.03
CA PRO A 50 2.13 -6.95 9.34
C PRO A 50 0.97 -7.93 9.61
N ARG A 51 1.18 -8.90 10.51
CA ARG A 51 0.14 -9.86 10.91
C ARG A 51 -0.38 -9.56 12.32
N TYR A 52 -1.60 -10.00 12.60
CA TYR A 52 -2.10 -10.20 13.97
C TYR A 52 -1.48 -11.46 14.58
N GLU A 53 -1.63 -11.65 15.89
CA GLU A 53 -1.13 -12.84 16.60
C GLU A 53 -1.75 -14.14 16.06
N ASN A 54 -3.01 -14.09 15.61
CA ASN A 54 -3.70 -15.20 14.98
C ASN A 54 -3.26 -15.46 13.52
N GLY A 55 -2.21 -14.78 13.03
CA GLY A 55 -1.70 -14.89 11.67
C GLY A 55 -2.46 -14.12 10.60
N SER A 56 -3.61 -13.51 10.94
CA SER A 56 -4.40 -12.74 9.96
C SER A 56 -3.65 -11.49 9.49
N PRO A 57 -3.74 -11.11 8.21
CA PRO A 57 -3.14 -9.89 7.70
C PRO A 57 -3.79 -8.63 8.31
N LYS A 58 -2.96 -7.64 8.65
CA LYS A 58 -3.41 -6.27 8.94
C LYS A 58 -3.44 -5.46 7.65
N TYR A 59 -4.24 -4.37 7.61
CA TYR A 59 -4.27 -3.44 6.47
C TYR A 59 -4.47 -4.14 5.13
N THR A 60 -5.49 -4.98 5.08
CA THR A 60 -5.71 -5.97 4.03
C THR A 60 -5.82 -5.37 2.62
N HIS A 61 -6.28 -4.12 2.49
CA HIS A 61 -6.30 -3.37 1.23
C HIS A 61 -4.94 -3.36 0.51
N ALA A 62 -3.82 -3.40 1.24
CA ALA A 62 -2.49 -3.43 0.65
C ALA A 62 -2.22 -4.73 -0.14
N LEU A 63 -2.84 -5.86 0.27
CA LEU A 63 -2.79 -7.12 -0.47
C LEU A 63 -3.47 -6.96 -1.85
N TRP A 64 -4.65 -6.34 -1.86
CA TRP A 64 -5.35 -6.01 -3.11
C TRP A 64 -4.61 -4.97 -3.94
N THR A 65 -3.91 -4.00 -3.33
CA THR A 65 -3.05 -3.06 -4.07
C THR A 65 -1.95 -3.80 -4.83
N GLN A 66 -1.23 -4.72 -4.16
CA GLN A 66 -0.16 -5.48 -4.79
C GLN A 66 -0.69 -6.36 -5.92
N MET A 67 -1.76 -7.10 -5.62
CA MET A 67 -2.43 -7.97 -6.60
C MET A 67 -2.92 -7.18 -7.81
N PHE A 68 -3.53 -6.01 -7.62
CA PHE A 68 -4.03 -5.18 -8.71
C PHE A 68 -2.93 -4.78 -9.67
N LEU A 69 -1.85 -4.23 -9.13
CA LEU A 69 -0.75 -3.74 -9.94
C LEU A 69 -0.03 -4.86 -10.69
N ASN A 70 0.08 -6.04 -10.06
CA ASN A 70 0.68 -7.22 -10.66
C ASN A 70 -0.21 -7.86 -11.74
N GLU A 71 -1.50 -8.08 -11.47
CA GLU A 71 -2.45 -8.71 -12.41
C GLU A 71 -2.54 -7.91 -13.72
N PHE A 72 -2.63 -6.58 -13.61
CA PHE A 72 -2.68 -5.69 -14.77
C PHE A 72 -1.30 -5.27 -15.31
N LYS A 73 -0.21 -5.77 -14.70
CA LYS A 73 1.17 -5.50 -15.10
C LYS A 73 1.46 -4.00 -15.29
N ILE A 74 0.89 -3.15 -14.43
CA ILE A 74 0.89 -1.69 -14.60
C ILE A 74 2.32 -1.15 -14.63
N GLY A 75 3.18 -1.60 -13.72
CA GLY A 75 4.58 -1.18 -13.67
C GLY A 75 5.34 -1.54 -14.96
N SER A 76 5.10 -2.72 -15.50
CA SER A 76 5.72 -3.20 -16.73
C SER A 76 5.21 -2.45 -17.96
N HIS A 77 3.90 -2.23 -18.09
CA HIS A 77 3.31 -1.44 -19.18
C HIS A 77 3.81 0.00 -19.21
N LEU A 78 4.10 0.58 -18.04
CA LEU A 78 4.63 1.94 -17.93
C LEU A 78 6.17 1.99 -18.00
N GLY A 79 6.84 0.84 -18.08
CA GLY A 79 8.31 0.73 -18.05
C GLY A 79 8.91 1.31 -16.77
N LEU A 80 8.23 1.09 -15.64
CA LEU A 80 8.58 1.52 -14.28
C LEU A 80 9.04 0.34 -13.40
N ASP A 81 8.78 -0.91 -13.78
CA ASP A 81 9.36 -2.03 -13.05
C ASP A 81 10.85 -2.13 -13.36
N ASN A 82 11.66 -2.12 -12.30
CA ASN A 82 13.08 -2.42 -12.38
C ASN A 82 13.29 -3.92 -12.16
N VAL A 83 14.46 -4.44 -12.54
CA VAL A 83 14.90 -5.77 -12.10
C VAL A 83 15.07 -5.75 -10.57
N GLY A 84 14.45 -6.70 -9.87
CA GLY A 84 14.51 -6.85 -8.41
C GLY A 84 13.26 -6.39 -7.67
N ASP A 85 13.38 -6.17 -6.36
CA ASP A 85 12.22 -6.08 -5.45
C ASP A 85 11.56 -4.69 -5.39
N GLN A 86 12.06 -3.71 -6.17
CA GLN A 86 11.54 -2.33 -6.24
C GLN A 86 10.55 -2.11 -7.39
N THR A 87 9.61 -3.04 -7.56
CA THR A 87 8.52 -2.91 -8.54
C THR A 87 7.53 -1.82 -8.12
N LEU A 88 6.72 -1.34 -9.06
CA LEU A 88 5.63 -0.40 -8.74
C LEU A 88 4.65 -1.03 -7.74
N ALA A 89 4.38 -2.33 -7.87
CA ALA A 89 3.49 -3.07 -6.99
C ALA A 89 3.99 -3.09 -5.54
N ASN A 90 5.26 -3.44 -5.32
CA ASN A 90 5.85 -3.52 -3.97
C ASN A 90 5.90 -2.14 -3.31
N LEU A 91 6.36 -1.11 -4.05
CA LEU A 91 6.43 0.25 -3.54
C LEU A 91 5.05 0.80 -3.13
N SER A 92 3.99 0.43 -3.85
CA SER A 92 2.63 0.86 -3.54
C SER A 92 2.07 0.11 -2.33
N ALA A 93 2.27 -1.22 -2.27
CA ALA A 93 1.62 -2.08 -1.30
C ALA A 93 2.30 -2.11 0.08
N ARG A 94 3.63 -2.01 0.15
CA ARG A 94 4.40 -2.20 1.40
C ARG A 94 4.42 -0.97 2.32
N HIS A 95 3.52 -0.01 2.16
CA HIS A 95 3.50 1.22 2.99
C HIS A 95 3.15 0.95 4.48
N HIS A 96 2.53 -0.19 4.81
CA HIS A 96 2.31 -0.64 6.20
C HIS A 96 3.43 -1.52 6.78
N LEU A 97 4.26 -2.11 5.91
CA LEU A 97 5.42 -2.94 6.29
C LEU A 97 6.59 -2.67 5.33
N PRO A 98 7.22 -1.47 5.41
CA PRO A 98 8.30 -1.13 4.50
C PRO A 98 9.53 -2.00 4.78
N ASP A 99 10.13 -2.57 3.74
CA ASP A 99 11.40 -3.29 3.85
C ASP A 99 12.50 -2.32 4.27
N THR A 100 12.94 -2.46 5.51
CA THR A 100 13.85 -1.50 6.11
C THR A 100 15.30 -1.64 5.67
N GLN A 101 15.66 -2.77 5.08
CA GLN A 101 17.02 -3.10 4.67
C GLN A 101 17.23 -2.85 3.17
N LEU A 102 16.20 -3.08 2.35
CA LEU A 102 16.33 -3.07 0.89
C LEU A 102 15.70 -1.87 0.21
N ASN A 103 14.77 -1.14 0.85
CA ASN A 103 13.99 -0.13 0.14
C ASN A 103 13.66 1.13 0.95
N PHE A 104 14.56 2.12 0.89
CA PHE A 104 14.34 3.45 1.49
C PHE A 104 13.06 4.14 0.99
N LEU A 105 12.66 3.91 -0.27
CA LEU A 105 11.49 4.57 -0.86
C LEU A 105 10.16 4.09 -0.25
N GLU A 106 10.08 2.82 0.16
CA GLU A 106 8.90 2.30 0.90
C GLU A 106 8.74 3.04 2.24
N LYS A 107 9.85 3.36 2.93
CA LYS A 107 9.82 4.16 4.16
C LYS A 107 9.30 5.55 3.89
N VAL A 108 9.74 6.19 2.81
CA VAL A 108 9.27 7.54 2.43
C VAL A 108 7.76 7.53 2.23
N ILE A 109 7.24 6.56 1.47
CA ILE A 109 5.80 6.44 1.22
C ILE A 109 5.04 6.16 2.53
N SER A 110 5.54 5.26 3.37
CA SER A 110 4.95 4.96 4.69
C SER A 110 4.87 6.19 5.60
N HIS A 111 5.91 7.02 5.65
CA HIS A 111 5.90 8.24 6.46
C HIS A 111 4.96 9.30 5.86
N ALA A 112 4.92 9.42 4.53
CA ALA A 112 4.01 10.35 3.86
C ALA A 112 2.52 10.01 4.13
N ASP A 113 2.16 8.73 4.10
CA ASP A 113 0.82 8.24 4.47
C ASP A 113 0.48 8.58 5.94
N LYS A 114 1.40 8.29 6.87
CA LYS A 114 1.23 8.62 8.29
C LYS A 114 1.06 10.13 8.54
N TRP A 115 1.84 10.97 7.86
CA TRP A 115 1.76 12.42 8.02
C TRP A 115 0.46 12.99 7.44
N SER A 116 0.10 12.60 6.22
CA SER A 116 -1.14 13.06 5.59
C SER A 116 -2.37 12.68 6.42
N SER A 117 -2.44 11.44 6.91
CA SER A 117 -3.55 10.97 7.74
C SER A 117 -3.58 11.57 9.15
N SER A 118 -2.45 12.02 9.71
CA SER A 118 -2.37 12.60 11.06
C SER A 118 -2.72 14.09 11.06
N ILE A 119 -2.32 14.83 10.02
CA ILE A 119 -2.65 16.26 9.88
C ILE A 119 -4.17 16.45 9.81
N ASP A 120 -4.88 15.59 9.07
CA ASP A 120 -6.34 15.65 8.96
C ASP A 120 -7.06 15.40 10.28
N ARG A 121 -6.50 14.54 11.15
CA ARG A 121 -7.07 14.22 12.46
C ARG A 121 -6.91 15.37 13.46
N LEU A 122 -5.77 16.07 13.44
CA LEU A 122 -5.55 17.25 14.28
C LEU A 122 -6.53 18.39 13.94
N MET A 123 -6.89 18.55 12.66
CA MET A 123 -7.90 19.54 12.25
C MET A 123 -9.30 19.20 12.80
N LYS A 124 -9.68 17.93 12.84
CA LYS A 124 -10.98 17.49 13.39
C LYS A 124 -11.10 17.74 14.88
N VAL A 125 -10.07 17.43 15.67
CA VAL A 125 -10.06 17.65 17.13
C VAL A 125 -10.19 19.14 17.47
N LYS A 126 -9.46 20.02 16.78
CA LYS A 126 -9.58 21.48 16.98
C LYS A 126 -10.98 22.01 16.64
N LYS A 127 -11.65 21.44 15.63
CA LYS A 127 -13.01 21.84 15.24
C LYS A 127 -14.05 21.39 16.26
N MET A 128 -13.91 20.20 16.83
CA MET A 128 -14.81 19.67 17.86
C MET A 128 -14.70 20.48 19.16
N ASN A 129 -13.49 20.81 19.59
CA ASN A 129 -13.26 21.66 20.77
C ASN A 129 -13.81 23.09 20.61
N ARG A 130 -13.93 23.61 19.38
CA ARG A 130 -14.56 24.92 19.12
C ARG A 130 -16.09 24.90 19.19
N ILE A 131 -16.72 23.74 19.00
CA ILE A 131 -18.19 23.59 19.06
C ILE A 131 -18.65 23.39 20.51
N MET A 132 -17.82 22.79 21.36
CA MET A 132 -18.15 22.53 22.77
C MET A 132 -17.93 23.72 23.73
N ILE A 133 -17.39 24.85 23.24
CA ILE A 133 -17.13 26.08 24.03
C ILE A 133 -18.07 27.22 23.55
N LYS A 134 -19.27 26.87 23.07
CA LYS A 134 -20.36 27.81 22.79
C LYS A 134 -21.61 27.30 23.50
#